data_AF-A0A2E8CIF0-F1
#
_entry.id   AF-A0A2E8CIF0-F1
#
_cell.length_a   1.000
_cell.length_b   1.000
_cell.length_c   1.000
_cell.angle_alpha   90.00
_cell.angle_beta   90.00
_cell.angle_gamma   90.00
#
_symmetry.space_group_name_H-M   'P 1'
#
loop_
_entity.id
_entity.type
_entity.pdbx_description
1 polymer ?
#
loop_
_entity_poly.entity_id
_entity_poly.type
_entity_poly.pdbx_seq_one_letter_code
_entity_poly.pdbx_strand_id
1 'polypeptide(L)'
;MSKLQVETISHTNNTTAMTVDSSGRILQPTKPSFCARHNGTTFNTNGATIAWNLTNGTYGSFDIGNNYNTSTYKYIVPITGVYWFQMESITNVNANEITLQIRGGSDGTSTIQQSHITKDHSNWQTQQISVLQSCTAGDQIHCYQVGSVNWYGSTWGWFGGCLIG
;
A
#
# COMPACT_ATOMS: atom_id res chain seq x y z
N MET A 1 14.04 38.35 -15.75
CA MET A 1 13.45 37.03 -15.41
C MET A 1 11.95 37.16 -15.46
N SER A 2 11.27 36.33 -16.25
CA SER A 2 9.81 36.26 -16.25
C SER A 2 9.33 35.30 -15.17
N LYS A 3 8.24 35.64 -14.47
CA LYS A 3 7.59 34.80 -13.46
C LYS A 3 6.14 34.56 -13.89
N LEU A 4 5.64 33.33 -13.70
CA LEU A 4 4.23 33.02 -13.82
C LEU A 4 3.66 32.86 -12.40
N GLN A 5 2.81 33.80 -11.98
CA GLN A 5 2.21 33.81 -10.65
C GLN A 5 0.79 33.28 -10.74
N VAL A 6 0.63 31.98 -10.45
CA VAL A 6 -0.65 31.28 -10.47
C VAL A 6 -0.77 30.45 -9.21
N GLU A 7 -1.90 30.58 -8.51
CA GLU A 7 -2.19 29.80 -7.31
C GLU A 7 -2.65 28.38 -7.68
N THR A 8 -3.41 28.24 -8.76
CA THR A 8 -4.02 26.99 -9.19
C THR A 8 -3.75 26.75 -10.67
N ILE A 9 -3.34 25.54 -11.01
CA ILE A 9 -3.36 24.99 -12.37
C ILE A 9 -4.47 23.95 -12.42
N SER A 10 -5.40 24.11 -13.37
CA SER A 10 -6.52 23.18 -13.57
C SER A 10 -6.53 22.59 -14.98
N HIS A 11 -7.04 21.39 -15.09
CA HIS A 11 -7.42 20.81 -16.37
C HIS A 11 -8.63 21.55 -16.97
N THR A 12 -8.89 21.40 -18.27
CA THR A 12 -9.96 22.13 -19.00
C THR A 12 -11.38 21.83 -18.51
N ASN A 13 -11.55 20.81 -17.67
CA ASN A 13 -12.80 20.45 -16.98
C ASN A 13 -12.87 21.00 -15.53
N ASN A 14 -12.04 21.99 -15.19
CA ASN A 14 -11.94 22.60 -13.84
C ASN A 14 -11.44 21.66 -12.73
N THR A 15 -10.84 20.51 -13.08
CA THR A 15 -10.17 19.68 -12.06
C THR A 15 -8.82 20.31 -11.70
N THR A 16 -8.63 20.65 -10.42
CA THR A 16 -7.35 21.17 -9.92
C THR A 16 -6.25 20.11 -10.06
N ALA A 17 -5.26 20.39 -10.92
CA ALA A 17 -4.11 19.52 -11.15
C ALA A 17 -3.01 19.78 -10.12
N MET A 18 -2.77 21.06 -9.79
CA MET A 18 -1.73 21.49 -8.88
C MET A 18 -2.09 22.84 -8.27
N THR A 19 -1.76 23.04 -7.00
CA THR A 19 -1.74 24.39 -6.40
C THR A 19 -0.36 24.73 -5.84
N VAL A 20 -0.10 26.03 -5.70
CA VAL A 20 1.07 26.55 -5.01
C VAL A 20 0.59 27.38 -3.82
N ASP A 21 0.99 26.98 -2.61
CA ASP A 21 0.62 27.74 -1.42
C ASP A 21 1.50 28.98 -1.21
N SER A 22 1.14 29.82 -0.23
CA SER A 22 1.88 31.03 0.10
C SER A 22 3.33 30.79 0.56
N SER A 23 3.68 29.55 0.92
CA SER A 23 5.04 29.12 1.28
C SER A 23 5.82 28.57 0.09
N GLY A 24 5.24 28.55 -1.11
CA GLY A 24 5.87 28.09 -2.35
C GLY A 24 5.88 26.57 -2.51
N ARG A 25 5.08 25.83 -1.73
CA ARG A 25 4.99 24.36 -1.85
C ARG A 25 4.02 23.98 -2.96
N ILE A 26 4.41 22.99 -3.75
CA ILE A 26 3.54 22.35 -4.76
C ILE A 26 2.66 21.31 -4.06
N LEU A 27 1.35 21.46 -4.20
CA LEU A 27 0.36 20.51 -3.71
C LEU A 27 -0.25 19.76 -4.90
N GLN A 28 -0.24 18.42 -4.82
CA GLN A 28 -0.78 17.52 -5.83
C GLN A 28 -1.97 16.74 -5.25
N PRO A 29 -3.18 17.33 -5.21
CA PRO A 29 -4.32 16.77 -4.47
C PRO A 29 -4.79 15.40 -4.97
N THR A 30 -4.45 15.03 -6.20
CA THR A 30 -4.90 13.80 -6.86
C THR A 30 -3.80 12.76 -7.03
N LYS A 31 -2.65 12.90 -6.34
CA LYS A 31 -1.55 11.93 -6.45
C LYS A 31 -1.94 10.60 -5.78
N PRO A 32 -2.06 9.49 -6.53
CA PRO A 32 -2.55 8.23 -5.98
C PRO A 32 -1.65 7.72 -4.87
N SER A 33 -2.25 7.47 -3.71
CA SER A 33 -1.58 6.93 -2.54
C SER A 33 -2.58 6.32 -1.58
N PHE A 34 -2.18 5.29 -0.85
CA PHE A 34 -3.05 4.64 0.11
C PHE A 34 -2.25 4.09 1.29
N CYS A 35 -2.96 3.88 2.40
CA CYS A 35 -2.54 3.12 3.56
C CYS A 35 -3.75 2.33 4.03
N ALA A 36 -3.75 1.04 3.74
CA ALA A 36 -4.75 0.07 4.16
C ALA A 36 -4.30 -0.64 5.43
N ARG A 37 -5.25 -0.94 6.31
CA ARG A 37 -5.04 -1.65 7.58
C ARG A 37 -6.09 -2.73 7.77
N HIS A 38 -5.89 -3.57 8.78
CA HIS A 38 -6.85 -4.59 9.18
C HIS A 38 -7.66 -4.06 10.36
N ASN A 39 -8.98 -4.14 10.24
CA ASN A 39 -9.93 -3.77 11.28
C ASN A 39 -10.05 -4.90 12.32
N GLY A 40 -9.06 -4.96 13.20
CA GLY A 40 -8.93 -5.98 14.21
C GLY A 40 -7.50 -6.05 14.72
N THR A 41 -7.30 -6.61 15.91
CA THR A 41 -5.97 -6.69 16.53
C THR A 41 -5.13 -7.82 15.94
N THR A 42 -5.69 -9.02 15.77
CA THR A 42 -5.00 -10.20 15.26
C THR A 42 -5.84 -10.87 14.17
N PHE A 43 -5.17 -11.47 13.19
CA PHE A 43 -5.81 -12.24 12.15
C PHE A 43 -4.85 -13.30 11.59
N ASN A 44 -5.39 -14.44 11.18
CA ASN A 44 -4.61 -15.50 10.53
C ASN A 44 -4.74 -15.37 9.01
N THR A 45 -3.64 -15.55 8.30
CA THR A 45 -3.65 -15.73 6.85
C THR A 45 -2.92 -17.01 6.51
N ASN A 46 -3.51 -17.83 5.64
CA ASN A 46 -2.94 -19.08 5.16
C ASN A 46 -3.09 -19.21 3.65
N GLY A 47 -1.99 -19.06 2.91
CA GLY A 47 -2.01 -19.25 1.45
C GLY A 47 -3.01 -18.32 0.74
N ALA A 48 -3.05 -17.05 1.11
CA ALA A 48 -4.07 -16.11 0.63
C ALA A 48 -3.59 -14.64 0.63
N THR A 49 -4.37 -13.78 -0.02
CA THR A 49 -4.23 -12.33 0.09
C THR A 49 -4.46 -11.90 1.54
N ILE A 50 -3.62 -11.01 2.06
CA ILE A 50 -3.69 -10.49 3.43
C ILE A 50 -4.84 -9.47 3.52
N ALA A 51 -5.72 -9.66 4.50
CA ALA A 51 -6.98 -8.94 4.61
C ALA A 51 -6.86 -7.52 5.21
N TRP A 52 -6.31 -6.57 4.47
CA TRP A 52 -6.30 -5.15 4.87
C TRP A 52 -7.64 -4.49 4.50
N ASN A 53 -8.65 -4.63 5.34
CA ASN A 53 -10.04 -4.25 5.08
C ASN A 53 -10.44 -2.82 5.51
N LEU A 54 -9.48 -1.91 5.76
CA LEU A 54 -9.74 -0.57 6.31
C LEU A 54 -8.89 0.51 5.64
N THR A 55 -9.54 1.57 5.12
CA THR A 55 -8.89 2.73 4.45
C THR A 55 -9.48 4.09 4.85
N ASN A 56 -10.28 4.18 5.92
CA ASN A 56 -11.17 5.32 6.19
C ASN A 56 -10.74 6.27 7.33
N GLY A 57 -9.45 6.58 7.47
CA GLY A 57 -8.94 7.57 8.45
C GLY A 57 -8.56 6.98 9.81
N THR A 58 -9.14 5.85 10.18
CA THR A 58 -8.82 5.17 11.45
C THR A 58 -7.36 4.70 11.44
N TYR A 59 -6.62 4.92 12.53
CA TYR A 59 -5.18 4.61 12.66
C TYR A 59 -4.31 5.23 11.54
N GLY A 60 -4.74 6.35 10.97
CA GLY A 60 -4.05 7.00 9.85
C GLY A 60 -4.14 6.24 8.53
N SER A 61 -5.13 5.35 8.37
CA SER A 61 -5.45 4.73 7.08
C SER A 61 -6.08 5.75 6.13
N PHE A 62 -5.84 5.63 4.83
CA PHE A 62 -6.41 6.51 3.81
C PHE A 62 -6.34 5.86 2.43
N ASP A 63 -7.09 6.39 1.47
CA ASP A 63 -6.99 6.01 0.05
C ASP A 63 -7.29 7.24 -0.83
N ILE A 64 -6.23 7.92 -1.25
CA ILE A 64 -6.30 9.06 -2.16
C ILE A 64 -6.45 8.53 -3.58
N GLY A 65 -7.62 8.80 -4.18
CA GLY A 65 -8.00 8.34 -5.51
C GLY A 65 -8.91 7.12 -5.51
N ASN A 66 -9.23 6.54 -4.34
CA ASN A 66 -10.18 5.44 -4.18
C ASN A 66 -9.83 4.21 -5.04
N ASN A 67 -8.55 3.81 -5.00
CA ASN A 67 -8.00 2.74 -5.84
C ASN A 67 -7.74 1.44 -5.06
N TYR A 68 -7.95 1.43 -3.75
CA TYR A 68 -7.84 0.27 -2.90
C TYR A 68 -9.22 -0.34 -2.64
N ASN A 69 -9.40 -1.60 -3.04
CA ASN A 69 -10.65 -2.32 -2.79
C ASN A 69 -10.55 -3.12 -1.48
N THR A 70 -11.26 -2.69 -0.43
CA THR A 70 -11.25 -3.33 0.89
C THR A 70 -11.98 -4.68 0.96
N SER A 71 -12.68 -5.09 -0.10
CA SER A 71 -13.31 -6.42 -0.20
C SER A 71 -12.40 -7.45 -0.85
N THR A 72 -11.52 -7.02 -1.76
CA THR A 72 -10.54 -7.91 -2.43
C THR A 72 -9.12 -7.75 -1.89
N TYR A 73 -8.88 -6.70 -1.10
CA TYR A 73 -7.61 -6.31 -0.49
C TYR A 73 -6.52 -5.97 -1.50
N LYS A 74 -6.93 -5.46 -2.67
CA LYS A 74 -6.05 -5.15 -3.80
C LYS A 74 -6.11 -3.66 -4.13
N TYR A 75 -4.94 -3.10 -4.38
CA TYR A 75 -4.77 -1.79 -4.99
C TYR A 75 -4.75 -1.93 -6.51
N ILE A 76 -5.61 -1.20 -7.21
CA ILE A 76 -5.63 -1.15 -8.66
C ILE A 76 -4.82 0.06 -9.10
N VAL A 77 -3.73 -0.15 -9.84
CA VAL A 77 -2.87 0.94 -10.30
C VAL A 77 -3.67 1.84 -11.24
N PRO A 78 -3.91 3.12 -10.91
CA PRO A 78 -4.76 3.98 -11.74
C PRO A 78 -4.03 4.57 -12.94
N ILE A 79 -2.71 4.73 -12.85
CA ILE A 79 -1.87 5.35 -13.88
C ILE A 79 -0.54 4.60 -13.98
N THR A 80 -0.05 4.43 -15.20
CA THR A 80 1.25 3.81 -15.44
C THR A 80 2.36 4.67 -14.85
N GLY A 81 3.30 4.06 -14.14
CA GLY A 81 4.41 4.75 -13.48
C GLY A 81 5.14 3.88 -12.48
N VAL A 82 6.12 4.46 -11.79
CA VAL A 82 6.84 3.82 -10.70
C VAL A 82 6.15 4.13 -9.38
N TYR A 83 5.84 3.07 -8.65
CA TYR A 83 5.23 3.13 -7.34
C TYR A 83 6.20 2.61 -6.29
N TRP A 84 6.11 3.19 -5.10
CA TRP A 84 6.65 2.58 -3.90
C TRP A 84 5.53 1.85 -3.17
N PHE A 85 5.79 0.62 -2.75
CA PHE A 85 4.89 -0.16 -1.90
C PHE A 85 5.63 -0.67 -0.67
N GLN A 86 4.94 -0.69 0.46
CA GLN A 86 5.43 -1.29 1.70
C GLN A 86 4.31 -2.00 2.44
N MET A 87 4.64 -3.14 3.02
CA MET A 87 3.85 -3.79 4.06
C MET A 87 4.69 -3.91 5.32
N GLU A 88 4.05 -3.69 6.46
CA GLU A 88 4.59 -3.99 7.78
C GLU A 88 3.52 -4.67 8.63
N SER A 89 3.92 -5.64 9.43
CA SER A 89 3.12 -6.16 10.54
C SER A 89 4.04 -6.78 11.58
N ILE A 90 3.50 -7.14 12.74
CA ILE A 90 4.20 -7.96 13.72
C ILE A 90 3.61 -9.37 13.76
N THR A 91 4.41 -10.33 14.21
CA THR A 91 3.96 -11.69 14.52
C THR A 91 4.64 -12.20 15.80
N ASN A 92 3.94 -12.99 16.59
CA ASN A 92 4.45 -13.55 17.85
C ASN A 92 4.33 -15.07 17.93
N VAL A 93 4.23 -15.76 16.78
CA VAL A 93 4.15 -17.22 16.73
C VAL A 93 5.42 -17.83 16.19
N ASN A 94 5.64 -19.13 16.45
CA ASN A 94 6.62 -19.93 15.72
C ASN A 94 6.20 -20.00 14.25
N ALA A 95 7.15 -19.90 13.33
CA ALA A 95 6.89 -19.94 11.90
C ALA A 95 8.01 -20.72 11.20
N ASN A 96 7.65 -21.60 10.27
CA ASN A 96 8.62 -22.37 9.51
C ASN A 96 8.33 -22.20 8.01
N GLU A 97 9.33 -21.72 7.27
CA GLU A 97 9.26 -21.55 5.81
C GLU A 97 8.06 -20.74 5.33
N ILE A 98 7.77 -19.66 6.07
CA ILE A 98 6.69 -18.75 5.76
C ILE A 98 7.21 -17.63 4.85
N THR A 99 6.44 -17.25 3.83
CA THR A 99 6.82 -16.13 2.96
C THR A 99 5.73 -15.06 2.90
N LEU A 100 6.13 -13.82 3.17
CA LEU A 100 5.34 -12.63 2.91
C LEU A 100 5.73 -12.06 1.54
N GLN A 101 4.76 -11.77 0.70
CA GLN A 101 4.97 -11.32 -0.67
C GLN A 101 4.19 -10.04 -0.97
N ILE A 102 4.77 -9.16 -1.78
CA ILE A 102 4.01 -8.21 -2.60
C ILE A 102 3.85 -8.86 -3.97
N ARG A 103 2.61 -9.01 -4.41
CA ARG A 103 2.25 -9.54 -5.72
C ARG A 103 1.62 -8.46 -6.60
N GLY A 104 1.70 -8.64 -7.91
CA GLY A 104 1.21 -7.68 -8.90
C GLY A 104 1.00 -8.26 -10.29
N GLY A 105 0.86 -7.36 -11.26
CA GLY A 105 0.47 -7.66 -12.64
C GLY A 105 -1.03 -7.58 -12.89
N SER A 106 -1.44 -7.76 -14.13
CA SER A 106 -2.84 -7.62 -14.58
C SER A 106 -3.82 -8.58 -13.88
N ASP A 107 -3.35 -9.78 -13.53
CA ASP A 107 -4.09 -10.79 -12.77
C ASP A 107 -3.73 -10.81 -11.26
N GLY A 108 -2.71 -10.05 -10.86
CA GLY A 108 -2.16 -10.00 -9.51
C GLY A 108 -1.39 -11.26 -9.08
N THR A 109 -1.03 -12.18 -9.97
CA THR A 109 -0.45 -13.47 -9.55
C THR A 109 1.08 -13.44 -9.44
N SER A 110 1.73 -12.47 -10.07
CA SER A 110 3.20 -12.41 -10.14
C SER A 110 3.79 -11.94 -8.82
N THR A 111 4.78 -12.66 -8.29
CA THR A 111 5.54 -12.21 -7.11
C THR A 111 6.51 -11.11 -7.53
N ILE A 112 6.33 -9.91 -6.98
CA ILE A 112 7.20 -8.76 -7.22
C ILE A 112 8.36 -8.74 -6.23
N GLN A 113 8.04 -8.93 -4.96
CA GLN A 113 9.00 -8.91 -3.86
C GLN A 113 8.56 -9.89 -2.79
N GLN A 114 9.51 -10.48 -2.10
CA GLN A 114 9.21 -11.40 -1.01
C GLN A 114 10.21 -11.31 0.13
N SER A 115 9.78 -11.71 1.32
CA SER A 115 10.63 -11.95 2.46
C SER A 115 10.21 -13.22 3.19
N HIS A 116 11.21 -13.94 3.69
CA HIS A 116 11.07 -15.25 4.30
C HIS A 116 11.13 -15.14 5.82
N ILE A 117 10.37 -15.99 6.51
CA ILE A 117 10.26 -16.01 7.97
C ILE A 117 10.44 -17.45 8.44
N THR A 118 11.50 -17.67 9.20
CA THR A 118 11.74 -18.90 9.97
C THR A 118 12.13 -18.50 11.39
N LYS A 119 11.38 -19.01 12.38
CA LYS A 119 11.58 -18.76 13.81
C LYS A 119 10.98 -19.89 14.63
N ASP A 120 11.69 -20.29 15.68
CA ASP A 120 11.35 -21.42 16.55
C ASP A 120 10.77 -21.01 17.92
N HIS A 121 10.46 -19.71 18.09
CA HIS A 121 9.99 -19.14 19.35
C HIS A 121 8.85 -18.11 19.18
N SER A 122 8.00 -17.96 20.19
CA SER A 122 6.77 -17.14 20.14
C SER A 122 6.96 -15.70 20.66
N ASN A 123 8.10 -15.08 20.34
CA ASN A 123 8.41 -13.69 20.66
C ASN A 123 7.87 -12.73 19.59
N TRP A 124 7.52 -11.51 19.98
CA TRP A 124 7.12 -10.43 19.07
C TRP A 124 8.25 -10.06 18.11
N GLN A 125 7.97 -10.07 16.82
CA GLN A 125 8.89 -9.65 15.77
C GLN A 125 8.15 -8.88 14.68
N THR A 126 8.78 -7.81 14.19
CA THR A 126 8.31 -7.07 13.03
C THR A 126 8.74 -7.77 11.76
N GLN A 127 7.81 -7.93 10.83
CA GLN A 127 8.08 -8.27 9.45
C GLN A 127 7.73 -7.07 8.58
N GLN A 128 8.63 -6.73 7.67
CA GLN A 128 8.43 -5.66 6.70
C GLN A 128 8.97 -6.07 5.33
N ILE A 129 8.31 -5.60 4.28
CA ILE A 129 8.81 -5.65 2.91
C ILE A 129 8.47 -4.36 2.19
N SER A 130 9.39 -3.89 1.34
CA SER A 130 9.17 -2.72 0.48
C SER A 130 9.75 -2.96 -0.91
N VAL A 131 9.17 -2.30 -1.91
CA VAL A 131 9.64 -2.38 -3.29
C VAL A 131 9.33 -1.10 -4.06
N LEU A 132 10.24 -0.74 -4.97
CA LEU A 132 9.98 0.19 -6.06
C LEU A 132 9.59 -0.63 -7.29
N GLN A 133 8.37 -0.47 -7.79
CA GLN A 133 7.83 -1.26 -8.87
C GLN A 133 7.31 -0.37 -9.99
N SER A 134 7.80 -0.60 -11.21
CA SER A 134 7.17 -0.07 -12.42
C SER A 134 5.85 -0.81 -12.67
N CYS A 135 4.75 -0.08 -12.75
CA CYS A 135 3.41 -0.62 -12.89
C CYS A 135 2.72 -0.05 -14.12
N THR A 136 1.82 -0.84 -14.71
CA THR A 136 0.88 -0.40 -15.74
C THR A 136 -0.47 -0.11 -15.12
N ALA A 137 -1.19 0.87 -15.67
CA ALA A 137 -2.59 1.11 -15.27
C ALA A 137 -3.41 -0.18 -15.39
N GLY A 138 -4.15 -0.53 -14.33
CA GLY A 138 -4.92 -1.77 -14.20
C GLY A 138 -4.22 -2.91 -13.46
N ASP A 139 -2.91 -2.84 -13.22
CA ASP A 139 -2.20 -3.84 -12.42
C ASP A 139 -2.80 -3.94 -10.99
N GLN A 140 -2.87 -5.15 -10.46
CA GLN A 140 -3.45 -5.45 -9.15
C GLN A 140 -2.37 -5.72 -8.10
N ILE A 141 -2.03 -4.72 -7.28
CA ILE A 141 -0.99 -4.85 -6.26
C ILE A 141 -1.58 -5.24 -4.91
N HIS A 142 -1.01 -6.24 -4.25
CA HIS A 142 -1.46 -6.67 -2.93
C HIS A 142 -0.41 -7.47 -2.17
N CYS A 143 -0.66 -7.65 -0.87
CA CYS A 143 0.13 -8.54 -0.03
C CYS A 143 -0.43 -9.96 -0.07
N TYR A 144 0.43 -10.94 -0.22
CA TYR A 144 0.09 -12.36 -0.21
C TYR A 144 0.96 -13.10 0.78
N GLN A 145 0.36 -14.09 1.43
CA GLN A 145 0.99 -14.90 2.46
C GLN A 145 1.08 -16.35 1.97
N VAL A 146 2.29 -16.91 1.91
CA VAL A 146 2.54 -18.33 1.65
C VAL A 146 2.77 -19.05 2.98
N GLY A 147 2.02 -20.12 3.21
CA GLY A 147 1.94 -20.80 4.51
C GLY A 147 1.05 -20.04 5.51
N SER A 148 0.94 -20.54 6.75
CA SER A 148 0.06 -19.97 7.78
C SER A 148 0.84 -19.21 8.85
N VAL A 149 0.43 -17.97 9.12
CA VAL A 149 0.96 -17.18 10.24
C VAL A 149 -0.10 -16.20 10.75
N ASN A 150 0.00 -15.85 12.04
CA ASN A 150 -0.81 -14.79 12.63
C ASN A 150 -0.12 -13.44 12.42
N TRP A 151 -0.88 -12.49 11.89
CA TRP A 151 -0.51 -11.09 11.73
C TRP A 151 -1.30 -10.21 12.69
N TYR A 152 -0.81 -8.99 12.90
CA TYR A 152 -1.48 -8.01 13.72
C TYR A 152 -1.88 -6.78 12.89
N GLY A 153 -3.10 -6.32 13.13
CA GLY A 153 -3.74 -5.20 12.44
C GLY A 153 -3.68 -3.91 13.25
N SER A 154 -4.73 -3.08 13.16
CA SER A 154 -4.82 -1.79 13.86
C SER A 154 -3.54 -0.96 13.68
N THR A 155 -2.91 -0.47 14.75
CA THR A 155 -1.67 0.33 14.70
C THR A 155 -0.41 -0.50 14.41
N TRP A 156 -0.47 -1.83 14.49
CA TRP A 156 0.70 -2.70 14.38
C TRP A 156 0.96 -3.25 12.99
N GLY A 157 0.02 -3.08 12.06
CA GLY A 157 0.21 -3.53 10.68
C GLY A 157 -0.54 -2.69 9.66
N TRP A 158 0.06 -2.57 8.50
CA TRP A 158 -0.45 -1.79 7.38
C TRP A 158 0.16 -2.25 6.06
N PHE A 159 -0.54 -1.96 4.96
CA PHE A 159 -0.04 -2.02 3.60
C PHE A 159 -0.31 -0.69 2.93
N GLY A 160 0.71 -0.08 2.35
CA GLY A 160 0.58 1.22 1.70
C GLY A 160 1.44 1.34 0.48
N GLY A 161 1.16 2.39 -0.28
CA GLY A 161 1.96 2.75 -1.43
C GLY A 161 1.57 4.09 -2.00
N CYS A 162 2.44 4.62 -2.85
CA CYS A 162 2.24 5.88 -3.54
C CYS A 162 2.94 5.90 -4.89
N LEU A 163 2.37 6.65 -5.84
CA LEU A 163 3.10 6.99 -7.06
C LEU A 163 4.31 7.86 -6.69
N ILE A 164 5.48 7.55 -7.25
CA ILE A 164 6.67 8.38 -7.03
C ILE A 164 7.16 9.09 -8.30
N GLY A 165 6.93 8.53 -9.49
CA GLY A 165 7.34 9.13 -10.77
C GLY A 165 6.91 8.33 -11.98
#